data_AF-A0A7S6W6V6-F1
#
_entry.id   AF-A0A7S6W6V6-F1
#
_cell.length_a   1.000
_cell.length_b   1.000
_cell.length_c   1.000
_cell.angle_alpha   90.00
_cell.angle_beta   90.00
_cell.angle_gamma   90.00
#
_symmetry.space_group_name_H-M   'P 1'
#
loop_
_entity.id
_entity.type
_entity.pdbx_description
1 polymer ?
#
loop_
_entity_poly.entity_id
_entity_poly.type
_entity_poly.pdbx_seq_one_letter_code
_entity_poly.pdbx_strand_id
1 'polypeptide(L)'
;MSKQKAKIGFGDDLDEIQSNPEATLEDVTGQQVEYTRNLMYKILLTPHTGEVKKRTRKDHGRLASVPLYYEEEKVLKEAAGFVGESLNDFIRDVVLKEARRVLGAEKFNATMNNPLNQTKVKLSDDEHLKLSEQRKAEREKNKPASGKTYSV
;
A
#
# COMPACT_ATOMS: atom_id res chain seq x y z
N MET A 1 -31.12 5.61 -30.01
CA MET A 1 -29.79 4.95 -30.07
C MET A 1 -28.89 5.59 -29.02
N SER A 2 -28.96 5.12 -27.78
CA SER A 2 -28.16 5.63 -26.65
C SER A 2 -26.79 4.96 -26.68
N LYS A 3 -25.73 5.74 -26.87
CA LYS A 3 -24.35 5.25 -26.70
C LYS A 3 -24.10 5.03 -25.21
N GLN A 4 -24.19 3.78 -24.77
CA GLN A 4 -23.65 3.36 -23.46
C GLN A 4 -22.18 3.78 -23.39
N LYS A 5 -21.87 4.68 -22.45
CA LYS A 5 -20.50 4.99 -22.07
C LYS A 5 -19.82 3.69 -21.64
N ALA A 6 -18.71 3.34 -22.30
CA ALA A 6 -17.81 2.33 -21.80
C ALA A 6 -17.41 2.71 -20.38
N LYS A 7 -17.75 1.85 -19.40
CA LYS A 7 -17.12 1.91 -18.08
C LYS A 7 -15.64 1.66 -18.33
N ILE A 8 -14.84 2.72 -18.30
CA ILE A 8 -13.40 2.61 -18.12
C ILE A 8 -13.25 1.98 -16.73
N GLY A 9 -12.98 0.67 -16.71
CA GLY A 9 -12.68 -0.08 -15.50
C GLY A 9 -11.35 0.43 -14.98
N PHE A 10 -11.41 1.40 -14.08
CA PHE A 10 -10.23 1.89 -13.38
C PHE A 10 -9.77 0.78 -12.43
N GLY A 11 -8.67 0.12 -12.83
CA GLY A 11 -7.76 -0.71 -12.05
C GLY A 11 -8.28 -1.31 -10.74
N ASP A 12 -8.66 -2.59 -10.81
CA ASP A 12 -8.78 -3.49 -9.66
C ASP A 12 -7.43 -3.72 -8.90
N ASP A 13 -6.35 -3.03 -9.31
CA ASP A 13 -4.98 -3.22 -8.83
C ASP A 13 -4.41 -2.01 -8.05
N LEU A 14 -5.27 -1.19 -7.45
CA LEU A 14 -4.84 -0.25 -6.40
C LEU A 14 -4.95 -0.95 -5.03
N ASP A 15 -4.05 -1.92 -4.81
CA ASP A 15 -3.89 -2.61 -3.53
C ASP A 15 -3.34 -1.62 -2.48
N GLU A 16 -4.20 -0.76 -1.91
CA GLU A 16 -3.90 -0.09 -0.65
C GLU A 16 -3.81 -1.14 0.46
N ILE A 17 -2.63 -1.24 1.06
CA ILE A 17 -2.32 -2.23 2.08
C ILE A 17 -2.72 -1.66 3.43
N GLN A 18 -3.70 -2.30 4.07
CA GLN A 18 -4.11 -1.96 5.43
C GLN A 18 -3.21 -2.72 6.40
N SER A 19 -2.30 -2.00 7.07
CA SER A 19 -1.53 -2.53 8.18
C SER A 19 -2.46 -2.77 9.38
N ASN A 20 -2.62 -4.04 9.76
CA ASN A 20 -3.38 -4.42 10.95
C ASN A 20 -2.42 -4.66 12.12
N PRO A 21 -2.51 -3.90 13.22
CA PRO A 21 -1.60 -4.03 14.36
C PRO A 21 -1.78 -5.32 15.20
N GLU A 22 -2.73 -6.22 14.87
CA GLU A 22 -3.08 -7.39 15.70
C GLU A 22 -3.16 -8.74 14.94
N ALA A 23 -2.42 -8.94 13.85
CA ALA A 23 -2.55 -10.18 13.06
C ALA A 23 -1.74 -11.37 13.63
N THR A 24 -2.38 -12.52 13.88
CA THR A 24 -1.71 -13.85 13.94
C THR A 24 -2.59 -14.99 13.45
N LEU A 25 -1.97 -16.01 12.85
CA LEU A 25 -2.17 -17.43 13.20
C LEU A 25 -0.79 -18.09 13.09
N GLU A 26 -0.15 -18.25 14.25
CA GLU A 26 1.22 -18.75 14.49
C GLU A 26 2.33 -17.76 14.11
N ASP A 27 2.75 -16.98 15.12
CA ASP A 27 3.92 -16.10 15.11
C ASP A 27 5.18 -16.85 14.66
N VAL A 28 5.47 -16.79 13.37
CA VAL A 28 6.82 -17.07 12.88
C VAL A 28 7.68 -15.88 13.32
N THR A 29 8.44 -16.09 14.39
CA THR A 29 9.27 -15.09 15.04
C THR A 29 10.10 -14.29 14.02
N GLY A 30 9.82 -12.99 13.90
CA GLY A 30 10.55 -12.06 13.01
C GLY A 30 9.93 -11.79 11.64
N GLN A 31 8.75 -12.34 11.31
CA GLN A 31 8.07 -12.13 10.04
C GLN A 31 6.83 -11.22 10.19
N GLN A 32 6.79 -10.11 9.47
CA GLN A 32 5.61 -9.24 9.41
C GLN A 32 4.64 -9.77 8.33
N VAL A 33 3.34 -9.74 8.60
CA VAL A 33 2.31 -10.22 7.68
C VAL A 33 1.26 -9.14 7.45
N GLU A 34 1.03 -8.82 6.19
CA GLU A 34 -0.05 -7.94 5.75
C GLU A 34 -1.02 -8.71 4.85
N TYR A 35 -2.25 -8.22 4.68
CA TYR A 35 -3.24 -8.81 3.78
C TYR A 35 -3.73 -7.77 2.78
N THR A 36 -4.06 -8.21 1.57
CA THR A 36 -4.74 -7.33 0.61
C THR A 36 -6.15 -6.99 1.10
N ARG A 37 -6.71 -5.86 0.65
CA ARG A 37 -8.03 -5.40 1.08
C ARG A 37 -9.15 -6.39 0.78
N ASN A 38 -9.07 -7.10 -0.35
CA ASN A 38 -10.00 -8.18 -0.73
C ASN A 38 -9.73 -9.50 0.00
N LEU A 39 -8.72 -9.53 0.87
CA LEU A 39 -8.24 -10.68 1.63
C LEU A 39 -7.75 -11.85 0.79
N MET A 40 -7.70 -11.75 -0.55
CA MET A 40 -7.32 -12.88 -1.42
C MET A 40 -5.83 -13.23 -1.31
N TYR A 41 -4.99 -12.31 -0.85
CA TYR A 41 -3.56 -12.52 -0.76
C TYR A 41 -3.02 -12.16 0.62
N LYS A 42 -2.07 -12.98 1.06
CA LYS A 42 -1.18 -12.74 2.19
C LYS A 42 0.13 -12.16 1.65
N ILE A 43 0.59 -11.06 2.24
CA ILE A 43 1.87 -10.44 1.93
C ILE A 43 2.81 -10.71 3.09
N LEU A 44 3.84 -11.51 2.80
CA LEU A 44 4.88 -11.88 3.73
C LEU A 44 6.02 -10.87 3.63
N LEU A 45 6.31 -10.19 4.73
CA LEU A 45 7.40 -9.24 4.85
C LEU A 45 8.52 -9.86 5.68
N THR A 46 9.66 -10.10 5.03
CA THR A 46 10.85 -10.70 5.64
C THR A 46 12.02 -9.74 5.59
N PRO A 47 12.88 -9.67 6.62
CA PRO A 47 14.10 -8.89 6.56
C PRO A 47 14.94 -9.25 5.33
N HIS A 48 15.43 -8.23 4.63
CA HIS A 48 16.37 -8.44 3.53
C HIS A 48 17.73 -8.84 4.11
N THR A 49 18.11 -10.11 3.97
CA THR A 49 19.37 -10.67 4.49
C THR A 49 20.50 -10.71 3.45
N GLY A 50 20.23 -10.32 2.21
CA GLY A 50 21.22 -10.25 1.13
C GLY A 50 21.99 -8.95 1.07
N GLU A 51 22.89 -8.84 0.10
CA GLU A 51 23.52 -7.56 -0.24
C GLU A 51 22.47 -6.56 -0.71
N VAL A 52 22.42 -5.38 -0.08
CA VAL A 52 21.46 -4.31 -0.40
C VAL A 52 21.47 -3.94 -1.89
N LYS A 53 22.63 -4.05 -2.57
CA LYS A 53 22.77 -3.78 -4.01
C LYS A 53 21.96 -4.73 -4.91
N LYS A 54 21.62 -5.93 -4.42
CA LYS A 54 20.80 -6.91 -5.15
C LYS A 54 19.30 -6.62 -5.02
N ARG A 55 18.91 -5.70 -4.14
CA ARG A 55 17.51 -5.27 -3.98
C ARG A 55 17.16 -4.24 -5.04
N THR A 56 16.44 -4.67 -6.07
CA THR A 56 15.89 -3.77 -7.10
C THR A 56 14.46 -3.38 -6.76
N ARG A 57 14.05 -2.16 -7.14
CA ARG A 57 12.65 -1.70 -6.97
C ARG A 57 11.68 -2.46 -7.85
N LYS A 58 12.15 -2.97 -8.99
CA LYS A 58 11.36 -3.77 -9.93
C LYS A 58 10.93 -5.11 -9.30
N ASP A 59 11.86 -5.77 -8.62
CA ASP A 59 11.63 -7.12 -8.11
C ASP A 59 11.11 -7.10 -6.65
N HIS A 60 11.43 -6.06 -5.88
CA HIS A 60 11.15 -6.01 -4.43
C HIS A 60 10.25 -4.83 -4.00
N GLY A 61 9.96 -3.89 -4.91
CA GLY A 61 9.17 -2.70 -4.62
C GLY A 61 7.68 -2.90 -4.82
N ARG A 62 6.87 -1.97 -4.28
CA ARG A 62 5.43 -1.87 -4.54
C ARG A 62 5.16 -0.72 -5.50
N LEU A 63 4.12 -0.86 -6.32
CA LEU A 63 3.66 0.23 -7.17
C LEU A 63 2.75 1.15 -6.36
N ALA A 64 3.10 2.44 -6.31
CA ALA A 64 2.21 3.49 -5.82
C ALA A 64 1.69 4.25 -7.05
N SER A 65 0.39 4.18 -7.30
CA SER A 65 -0.25 4.81 -8.45
C SER A 65 -1.19 5.89 -7.96
N VAL A 66 -1.04 7.10 -8.51
CA VAL A 66 -1.88 8.26 -8.21
C VAL A 66 -2.46 8.75 -9.53
N PRO A 67 -3.79 8.82 -9.69
CA PRO A 67 -4.38 9.40 -10.88
C PRO A 67 -4.06 10.90 -10.93
N LEU A 68 -3.69 11.39 -12.11
CA LEU A 68 -3.36 12.78 -12.35
C LEU A 68 -4.23 13.33 -13.48
N TYR A 69 -4.58 14.61 -13.38
CA TYR A 69 -5.04 15.37 -14.53
C TYR A 69 -3.88 15.57 -15.53
N TYR A 70 -4.24 15.85 -16.79
CA TYR A 70 -3.26 16.01 -17.86
C TYR A 70 -2.26 17.14 -17.58
N GLU A 71 -2.75 18.26 -17.03
CA GLU A 71 -1.95 19.43 -16.69
C GLU A 71 -0.95 19.12 -15.57
N GLU A 72 -1.35 18.33 -14.57
CA GLU A 72 -0.49 17.89 -13.48
C GLU A 72 0.64 17.00 -14.00
N GLU A 73 0.30 16.01 -14.84
CA GLU A 73 1.29 15.14 -15.47
C GLU A 73 2.28 15.96 -16.33
N LYS A 74 1.79 16.92 -17.10
CA LYS A 74 2.62 17.79 -17.95
C LYS A 74 3.62 18.59 -17.13
N VAL A 75 3.18 19.25 -16.06
CA VAL A 75 4.07 20.04 -15.18
C VAL A 75 5.13 19.15 -14.53
N LEU A 76 4.76 17.95 -14.08
CA LEU A 76 5.71 17.00 -13.50
C LEU A 76 6.76 16.52 -14.52
N LYS A 77 6.35 16.26 -15.77
CA LYS A 77 7.28 15.90 -16.86
C LYS A 77 8.25 17.03 -17.19
N GLU A 78 7.77 18.26 -17.28
CA GLU A 78 8.61 19.43 -17.54
C GLU A 78 9.62 19.66 -16.39
N ALA A 79 9.17 19.54 -15.14
CA ALA A 79 10.05 19.66 -13.97
C ALA A 79 11.13 18.56 -13.94
N ALA A 80 10.75 17.29 -14.16
CA ALA A 80 11.69 16.18 -14.24
C ALA A 80 12.72 16.37 -15.36
N GLY A 81 12.26 16.82 -16.54
CA GLY A 81 13.13 17.13 -17.67
C GLY A 81 14.12 18.26 -17.37
N PHE A 82 13.70 19.29 -16.62
CA PHE A 82 14.55 20.41 -16.22
C PHE A 82 15.70 19.97 -15.30
N VAL A 83 15.45 19.05 -14.37
CA VAL A 83 16.48 18.50 -13.47
C VAL A 83 17.28 17.35 -14.09
N GLY A 84 16.90 16.88 -15.28
CA GLY A 84 17.58 15.79 -15.99
C GLY A 84 17.29 14.40 -15.42
N GLU A 85 16.16 14.21 -14.73
CA GLU A 85 15.77 12.94 -14.11
C GLU A 85 14.63 12.26 -14.88
N SER A 86 14.50 10.95 -14.71
CA SER A 86 13.28 10.25 -15.15
C SER A 86 12.09 10.75 -14.31
N LEU A 87 10.90 10.86 -14.90
CA LEU A 87 9.69 11.27 -14.16
C LEU A 87 9.47 10.43 -12.90
N ASN A 88 9.75 9.12 -12.97
CA ASN A 88 9.58 8.20 -11.85
C ASN A 88 10.58 8.45 -10.71
N ASP A 89 11.82 8.81 -11.02
CA ASP A 89 12.82 9.10 -10.00
C ASP A 89 12.54 10.48 -9.38
N PHE A 90 12.20 11.48 -10.21
CA PHE A 90 11.78 12.80 -9.75
C PHE A 90 10.60 12.72 -8.76
N ILE A 91 9.51 12.04 -9.15
CA ILE A 91 8.34 11.87 -8.27
C ILE A 91 8.74 11.17 -6.98
N ARG A 92 9.55 10.10 -7.05
CA ARG A 92 9.97 9.35 -5.87
C ARG A 92 10.74 10.24 -4.90
N ASP A 93 11.70 10.99 -5.38
CA ASP A 93 12.59 11.79 -4.54
C ASP A 93 11.84 12.95 -3.90
N VAL A 94 10.98 13.63 -4.66
CA VAL A 94 10.09 14.67 -4.13
C VAL A 94 9.15 14.12 -3.06
N VAL A 95 8.48 12.99 -3.31
CA VAL A 95 7.52 12.39 -2.38
C VAL A 95 8.22 11.87 -1.12
N LEU A 96 9.39 11.22 -1.23
CA LEU A 96 10.15 10.75 -0.06
C LEU A 96 10.71 11.90 0.77
N LYS A 97 11.15 12.99 0.13
CA LYS A 97 11.57 14.21 0.83
C LYS A 97 10.43 14.81 1.63
N GLU A 98 9.24 14.87 1.03
CA GLU A 98 8.04 15.38 1.69
C GLU A 98 7.58 14.46 2.84
N ALA A 99 7.62 13.14 2.64
CA ALA A 99 7.34 12.17 3.70
C ALA A 99 8.31 12.32 4.89
N ARG A 100 9.61 12.53 4.63
CA ARG A 100 10.61 12.81 5.67
C ARG A 100 10.32 14.11 6.41
N ARG A 101 9.84 15.14 5.70
CA ARG A 101 9.43 16.43 6.30
C ARG A 101 8.23 16.26 7.24
N VAL A 102 7.22 15.49 6.84
CA VAL A 102 5.98 15.25 7.61
C VAL A 102 6.22 14.35 8.82
N LEU A 103 6.94 13.23 8.63
CA LEU A 103 7.18 12.25 9.70
C LEU A 103 8.29 12.67 10.67
N GLY A 104 9.19 13.56 10.23
CA GLY A 104 10.45 13.85 10.90
C GLY A 104 11.52 12.80 10.59
N ALA A 105 12.79 13.18 10.76
CA ALA A 105 13.94 12.36 10.37
C ALA A 105 14.01 11.03 11.16
N GLU A 106 13.67 11.04 12.45
CA GLU A 106 13.74 9.87 13.32
C GLU A 106 12.79 8.76 12.86
N LYS A 107 11.48 9.07 12.74
CA LYS A 107 10.47 8.10 12.30
C LYS A 107 10.70 7.63 10.87
N PHE A 108 11.09 8.55 9.98
CA PHE A 108 11.40 8.21 8.59
C PHE A 108 12.57 7.21 8.50
N ASN A 109 13.67 7.49 9.22
CA ASN A 109 14.84 6.62 9.21
C ASN A 109 14.57 5.27 9.90
N ALA A 110 13.76 5.24 10.96
CA ALA A 110 13.35 4.00 11.61
C ALA A 110 12.66 3.03 10.63
N THR A 111 11.85 3.57 9.70
CA THR A 111 11.24 2.76 8.63
C THR A 111 12.26 2.39 7.55
N MET A 112 13.03 3.36 7.06
CA MET A 112 13.94 3.16 5.91
C MET A 112 15.15 2.25 6.23
N ASN A 113 15.57 2.19 7.50
CA ASN A 113 16.70 1.38 7.95
C ASN A 113 16.35 -0.11 8.17
N ASN A 114 15.09 -0.48 7.98
CA ASN A 114 14.60 -1.85 8.09
C ASN A 114 14.18 -2.37 6.71
N PRO A 115 15.14 -2.74 5.84
CA PRO A 115 14.82 -3.19 4.49
C PRO A 115 14.09 -4.54 4.53
N LEU A 116 12.87 -4.56 4.00
CA LEU A 116 12.04 -5.76 3.89
C LEU A 116 11.93 -6.23 2.43
N ASN A 117 11.94 -7.54 2.24
CA ASN A 117 11.49 -8.20 1.03
C ASN A 117 10.01 -8.56 1.20
N GLN A 118 9.27 -8.51 0.09
CA GLN A 118 7.87 -8.91 0.08
C GLN A 118 7.67 -10.18 -0.76
N THR A 119 6.75 -11.03 -0.33
CA THR A 119 6.27 -12.18 -1.11
C THR A 119 4.75 -12.23 -1.03
N LYS A 120 4.08 -12.18 -2.18
CA LYS A 120 2.62 -12.25 -2.30
C LYS A 120 2.22 -13.70 -2.49
N VAL A 121 1.42 -14.24 -1.58
CA VAL A 121 0.92 -15.62 -1.59
C VAL A 121 -0.60 -15.58 -1.66
N LYS A 122 -1.19 -16.30 -2.61
CA LYS A 122 -2.66 -16.42 -2.71
C LYS A 122 -3.16 -17.30 -1.57
N LEU A 123 -4.18 -16.83 -0.85
CA LEU A 123 -4.84 -17.64 0.17
C LEU A 123 -5.65 -18.77 -0.48
N SER A 124 -5.76 -19.88 0.23
CA SER A 124 -6.78 -20.88 -0.08
C SER A 124 -8.18 -20.35 0.20
N ASP A 125 -9.20 -20.95 -0.44
CA ASP A 125 -10.60 -20.54 -0.26
C ASP A 125 -11.04 -20.64 1.21
N ASP A 126 -10.56 -21.66 1.93
CA ASP A 126 -10.84 -21.84 3.37
C ASP A 126 -10.19 -20.76 4.23
N GLU A 127 -8.94 -20.38 3.94
CA GLU A 127 -8.25 -19.29 4.65
C GLU A 127 -8.89 -17.94 4.37
N HIS A 128 -9.29 -17.69 3.11
CA HIS A 128 -10.00 -16.49 2.70
C HIS A 128 -11.33 -16.34 3.44
N LEU A 129 -12.12 -17.41 3.50
CA LEU A 129 -13.41 -17.42 4.16
C LEU A 129 -13.27 -17.14 5.67
N LYS A 130 -12.36 -17.85 6.34
CA LYS A 130 -12.08 -17.65 7.78
C LYS A 130 -11.68 -16.22 8.10
N LEU A 131 -10.76 -15.65 7.31
CA LEU A 131 -10.28 -14.29 7.52
C LEU A 131 -11.38 -13.26 7.27
N SER A 132 -12.22 -13.48 6.24
CA SER A 132 -13.38 -12.64 5.94
C SER A 132 -14.39 -12.62 7.10
N GLU A 133 -14.70 -13.78 7.67
CA GLU A 133 -15.59 -13.92 8.82
C GLU A 133 -15.03 -13.23 10.07
N GLN A 134 -13.74 -13.41 10.36
CA GLN A 134 -13.05 -12.72 11.46
C GLN A 134 -13.15 -11.20 11.32
N ARG A 135 -12.85 -10.65 10.14
CA ARG A 135 -12.95 -9.21 9.87
C ARG A 135 -14.37 -8.68 9.97
N LYS A 136 -15.37 -9.48 9.56
CA LYS A 136 -16.77 -9.12 9.72
C LYS A 136 -17.13 -9.02 11.21
N ALA A 137 -16.73 -10.00 12.01
CA ALA A 137 -16.97 -10.01 13.45
C ALA A 137 -16.27 -8.83 14.17
N GLU A 138 -15.04 -8.50 13.80
CA GLU A 138 -14.32 -7.32 14.32
C GLU A 138 -15.05 -6.01 14.01
N ARG A 139 -15.51 -5.82 12.77
CA ARG A 139 -16.26 -4.64 12.36
C ARG A 139 -17.59 -4.52 13.11
N GLU A 140 -18.25 -5.63 13.37
CA GLU A 140 -19.49 -5.65 14.16
C GLU A 140 -19.23 -5.28 15.62
N LYS A 141 -18.13 -5.76 16.23
CA LYS A 141 -17.72 -5.38 17.60
C LYS A 141 -17.34 -3.91 17.72
N ASN A 142 -16.67 -3.36 16.71
CA ASN A 142 -16.21 -1.97 16.70
C ASN A 142 -17.24 -0.99 16.11
N LYS A 143 -18.44 -1.46 15.78
CA LYS A 143 -19.51 -0.60 15.28
C LYS A 143 -19.92 0.37 16.40
N PRO A 144 -19.81 1.69 16.21
CA PRO A 144 -20.28 2.63 17.22
C PRO A 144 -21.78 2.40 17.43
N ALA A 145 -22.19 2.27 18.70
CA ALA A 145 -23.60 2.14 19.05
C ALA A 145 -24.37 3.30 18.41
N SER A 146 -25.37 2.98 17.58
CA SER A 146 -26.22 3.97 16.93
C SER A 146 -26.92 4.80 18.01
N GLY A 147 -26.41 5.99 18.32
CA GLY A 147 -26.93 6.75 19.45
C GLY A 147 -26.20 8.04 19.77
N LYS A 148 -25.88 8.87 18.77
CA LYS A 148 -25.79 10.33 18.96
C LYS A 148 -26.30 11.00 17.69
N THR A 149 -27.61 11.19 17.62
CA THR A 149 -28.20 12.28 16.83
C THR A 149 -27.64 13.57 17.41
N TYR A 150 -26.74 14.23 16.69
CA TYR A 150 -26.44 15.63 16.98
C TYR A 150 -27.65 16.43 16.50
N SER A 151 -28.47 16.90 17.44
CA SER A 151 -29.45 17.96 17.19
C SER A 151 -28.65 19.20 16.81
N VAL A 152 -28.90 19.71 15.60
CA VAL A 152 -28.45 21.05 15.17
C VAL A 152 -29.36 22.10 15.80
#